data_AF-A0A6A0GVB1-F1
#
_entry.id   AF-A0A6A0GVB1-F1
#
_cell.length_a   1.000
_cell.length_b   1.000
_cell.length_c   1.000
_cell.angle_alpha   90.00
_cell.angle_beta   90.00
_cell.angle_gamma   90.00
#
_symmetry.space_group_name_H-M   'P 1'
#
loop_
_entity.id
_entity.type
_entity.pdbx_description
1 polymer ?
#
loop_
_entity_poly.entity_id
_entity_poly.type
_entity_poly.pdbx_seq_one_letter_code
_entity_poly.pdbx_strand_id
1 'polypeptide(L)'
;MRDLKRCRIDPSSWETQAADRQGWRLAVGQAVSCAEVERRDGDSQRRFRRKQRATQQRQPSALTCDDCGLDCHSGNGLHSHSRRCRRDPT
;
A
#
# COMPACT_ATOMS: atom_id res chain seq x y z
N MET A 1 -12.63 14.17 -12.99
CA MET A 1 -11.43 14.18 -13.87
C MET A 1 -10.31 13.20 -13.48
N ARG A 2 -10.21 12.73 -12.23
CA ARG A 2 -9.10 11.85 -11.78
C ARG A 2 -9.01 10.54 -12.58
N ASP A 3 -10.14 9.92 -12.90
CA ASP A 3 -10.17 8.65 -13.61
C ASP A 3 -9.84 8.81 -15.10
N LEU A 4 -10.26 9.91 -15.72
CA LEU A 4 -9.82 10.28 -17.08
C LEU A 4 -8.29 10.41 -17.13
N LYS A 5 -7.70 11.17 -16.20
CA LYS A 5 -6.23 11.31 -16.11
C LYS A 5 -5.53 9.97 -15.88
N ARG A 6 -6.09 9.10 -15.03
CA ARG A 6 -5.56 7.75 -14.79
C ARG A 6 -5.63 6.89 -16.05
N CYS A 7 -6.67 7.06 -16.86
CA CYS A 7 -6.82 6.43 -18.17
C CYS A 7 -6.08 7.19 -19.28
N ARG A 8 -5.27 8.22 -18.95
CA ARG A 8 -4.55 9.06 -19.92
C ARG A 8 -5.46 9.72 -20.96
N ILE A 9 -6.73 9.92 -20.61
CA ILE A 9 -7.69 10.68 -21.40
C ILE A 9 -7.60 12.13 -20.94
N ASP A 10 -7.39 13.04 -21.90
CA ASP A 10 -7.34 14.46 -21.61
C ASP A 10 -8.73 14.98 -21.19
N PRO A 11 -8.88 15.49 -19.95
CA PRO A 11 -10.14 16.05 -19.49
C PRO A 11 -10.59 17.30 -20.25
N SER A 12 -9.72 17.94 -21.05
CA SER A 12 -10.09 19.11 -21.85
C SER A 12 -10.70 18.75 -23.21
N SER A 13 -10.40 17.56 -23.74
CA SER A 13 -10.81 17.12 -25.08
C SER A 13 -11.72 15.89 -25.11
N TRP A 14 -12.08 15.32 -23.94
CA TRP A 14 -12.82 14.06 -23.87
C TRP A 14 -14.21 14.15 -24.52
N GLU A 15 -14.88 15.31 -24.44
CA GLU A 15 -16.20 15.51 -25.04
C GLU A 15 -16.16 15.39 -26.57
N THR A 16 -15.15 16.01 -27.19
CA THR A 16 -14.91 15.91 -28.63
C THR A 16 -14.60 14.47 -29.04
N GLN A 17 -13.84 13.73 -28.24
CA GLN A 17 -13.54 12.31 -28.48
C GLN A 17 -14.78 11.42 -28.28
N ALA A 18 -15.67 11.78 -27.35
CA ALA A 18 -16.90 11.06 -27.07
C ALA A 18 -17.99 11.24 -28.15
N ALA A 19 -17.83 12.22 -29.05
CA ALA A 19 -18.73 12.43 -30.18
C ALA A 19 -18.76 11.23 -31.14
N ASP A 20 -17.62 10.57 -31.36
CA ASP A 20 -17.59 9.22 -31.94
C ASP A 20 -17.84 8.18 -30.84
N ARG A 21 -19.10 7.79 -30.68
CA ARG A 21 -19.51 6.84 -29.64
C ARG A 21 -18.82 5.48 -29.75
N GLN A 22 -18.56 5.00 -30.96
CA GLN A 22 -17.95 3.68 -31.15
C GLN A 22 -16.47 3.71 -30.83
N GLY A 23 -15.74 4.68 -31.41
CA GLY A 23 -14.33 4.91 -31.10
C GLY A 23 -14.10 5.19 -29.62
N TRP A 24 -14.95 6.01 -29.01
CA TRP A 24 -14.90 6.32 -27.58
C TRP A 24 -15.01 5.07 -26.69
N ARG A 25 -15.98 4.18 -26.96
CA ARG A 25 -16.15 2.95 -26.17
C ARG A 25 -14.92 2.05 -26.23
N LEU A 26 -14.33 1.90 -27.43
CA LEU A 26 -13.12 1.10 -27.61
C LEU A 26 -11.93 1.73 -26.90
N ALA A 27 -11.72 3.04 -27.08
CA ALA A 27 -10.62 3.79 -26.47
C ALA A 27 -10.69 3.75 -24.93
N VAL A 28 -11.86 4.02 -24.34
CA VAL A 28 -12.07 3.94 -22.89
C VAL A 28 -11.84 2.53 -22.37
N GLY A 29 -12.36 1.50 -23.05
CA GLY A 29 -12.18 0.11 -22.64
C GLY A 29 -10.70 -0.29 -22.56
N GLN A 30 -9.93 0.07 -23.60
CA GLN A 30 -8.48 -0.15 -23.62
C GLN A 30 -7.77 0.64 -22.52
N ALA A 31 -8.08 1.93 -22.39
CA ALA A 31 -7.45 2.81 -21.42
C ALA A 31 -7.70 2.36 -19.96
N VAL A 32 -8.92 1.94 -19.65
CA VAL A 32 -9.27 1.36 -18.34
C VAL A 32 -8.51 0.06 -18.12
N SER A 33 -8.46 -0.83 -19.11
CA SER A 33 -7.71 -2.09 -19.01
C SER A 33 -6.23 -1.85 -18.68
N CYS A 34 -5.58 -0.92 -19.38
CA CYS A 34 -4.19 -0.54 -19.10
C CYS A 34 -4.03 0.04 -17.69
N ALA A 35 -4.89 0.98 -17.29
CA ALA A 35 -4.86 1.60 -15.97
C ALA A 35 -5.06 0.57 -14.83
N GLU A 36 -5.89 -0.45 -15.07
CA GLU A 36 -6.13 -1.55 -14.16
C GLU A 36 -4.87 -2.42 -13.96
N VAL A 37 -4.19 -2.76 -15.06
CA VAL A 37 -2.93 -3.50 -15.02
C VAL A 37 -1.86 -2.72 -14.24
N GLU A 38 -1.62 -1.46 -14.59
CA GLU A 38 -0.63 -0.61 -13.91
C GLU A 38 -0.91 -0.49 -12.41
N ARG A 39 -2.19 -0.38 -12.03
CA ARG A 39 -2.59 -0.31 -10.62
C ARG A 39 -2.28 -1.61 -9.89
N ARG A 40 -2.59 -2.77 -10.49
CA ARG A 40 -2.30 -4.09 -9.91
C ARG A 40 -0.81 -4.32 -9.76
N ASP A 41 -0.01 -3.91 -10.74
CA ASP A 41 1.44 -4.01 -10.71
C ASP A 41 2.03 -3.11 -9.61
N GLY A 42 1.55 -1.87 -9.51
CA GLY A 42 1.94 -0.94 -8.44
C GLY A 42 1.61 -1.49 -7.05
N ASP A 43 0.43 -2.09 -6.88
CA ASP A 43 0.03 -2.73 -5.63
C ASP A 43 0.89 -3.95 -5.30
N SER A 44 1.21 -4.76 -6.31
CA SER A 44 2.07 -5.93 -6.17
C SER A 44 3.49 -5.54 -5.78
N GLN A 45 4.07 -4.51 -6.42
CA GLN A 45 5.38 -3.96 -6.06
C GLN A 45 5.39 -3.38 -4.64
N ARG A 46 4.33 -2.65 -4.24
CA ARG A 46 4.20 -2.14 -2.86
C ARG A 46 4.16 -3.27 -1.84
N ARG A 47 3.40 -4.33 -2.11
CA ARG A 47 3.33 -5.53 -1.26
C ARG A 47 4.69 -6.23 -1.19
N PHE A 48 5.37 -6.40 -2.33
CA PHE A 48 6.71 -6.96 -2.40
C PHE A 48 7.69 -6.18 -1.53
N ARG A 49 7.76 -4.84 -1.68
CA ARG A 49 8.63 -3.97 -0.87
C ARG A 49 8.34 -4.07 0.63
N ARG A 50 7.06 -4.20 1.03
CA ARG A 50 6.68 -4.39 2.44
C ARG A 50 7.17 -5.73 2.98
N LYS A 51 7.02 -6.82 2.22
CA LYS A 51 7.53 -8.14 2.60
C LYS A 51 9.06 -8.14 2.71
N GLN A 52 9.75 -7.54 1.75
CA GLN A 52 11.21 -7.42 1.76
C GLN A 52 11.72 -6.63 2.98
N ARG A 53 11.03 -5.56 3.38
CA ARG A 53 11.34 -4.83 4.62
C ARG A 53 11.06 -5.65 5.87
N ALA A 54 10.06 -6.52 5.86
CA ALA A 54 9.74 -7.38 7.00
C ALA A 54 10.76 -8.51 7.19
N THR A 55 11.38 -8.99 6.11
CA THR A 55 12.47 -9.99 6.17
C THR A 55 13.83 -9.40 6.53
N GLN A 56 13.99 -8.07 6.44
CA GLN A 56 15.21 -7.43 6.91
C GLN A 56 15.27 -7.49 8.43
N GLN A 57 16.43 -7.91 8.94
CA GLN A 57 16.68 -7.97 10.36
C GLN A 57 16.53 -6.57 10.94
N ARG A 58 15.58 -6.42 11.87
CA ARG A 58 15.34 -5.14 12.53
C ARG A 58 16.48 -4.87 13.50
N GLN A 59 16.94 -3.63 13.53
CA GLN A 59 17.90 -3.21 14.54
C GLN A 59 17.25 -3.30 15.92
N PRO A 60 17.99 -3.76 16.94
CA PRO A 60 17.52 -3.72 18.32
C PRO A 60 17.05 -2.31 18.68
N SER A 61 15.95 -2.21 19.41
CA SER A 61 15.40 -0.95 19.87
C SER A 61 15.53 -0.82 21.38
N ALA A 62 15.53 0.42 21.88
CA ALA A 62 15.49 0.69 23.31
C ALA A 62 14.10 0.42 23.95
N LEU A 63 13.16 -0.15 23.19
CA LEU A 63 11.77 -0.38 23.62
C LEU A 63 11.58 -1.82 24.11
N THR A 64 12.40 -2.20 25.10
CA THR A 64 12.37 -3.51 25.75
C THR A 64 11.42 -3.50 26.95
N CYS A 65 10.75 -4.63 27.20
CA CYS A 65 9.97 -4.80 28.42
C CYS A 65 10.87 -5.02 29.64
N ASP A 66 10.67 -4.27 30.72
CA ASP A 66 11.45 -4.40 31.95
C ASP A 66 11.21 -5.74 32.69
N ASP A 67 10.04 -6.37 32.48
CA ASP A 67 9.68 -7.61 33.17
C ASP A 67 10.21 -8.88 32.49
N CYS A 68 10.28 -8.91 31.15
CA CYS A 68 10.67 -10.11 30.38
C CYS A 68 11.81 -9.88 29.37
N GLY A 69 12.29 -8.65 29.23
CA GLY A 69 13.37 -8.29 28.30
C GLY A 69 13.00 -8.27 26.81
N LEU A 70 11.74 -8.54 26.45
CA LEU A 70 11.31 -8.60 25.05
C LEU A 70 11.41 -7.23 24.36
N ASP A 71 12.14 -7.15 23.25
CA ASP A 71 12.17 -5.96 22.38
C ASP A 71 10.86 -5.83 21.59
N CYS A 72 10.05 -4.84 21.96
CA CYS A 72 8.72 -4.62 21.40
C CYS A 72 8.73 -3.74 20.14
N HIS A 73 9.87 -3.12 19.79
CA HIS A 73 10.11 -2.30 18.59
C HIS A 73 9.13 -1.14 18.31
N SER A 74 8.21 -0.82 19.23
CA SER A 74 7.26 0.28 19.12
C SER A 74 6.70 0.67 20.48
N GLY A 75 6.46 1.96 20.70
CA GLY A 75 5.94 2.45 21.99
C GLY A 75 4.56 1.87 22.32
N ASN A 76 3.66 1.79 21.34
CA ASN A 76 2.35 1.15 21.50
C ASN A 76 2.47 -0.36 21.78
N GLY A 77 3.42 -1.04 21.12
CA GLY A 77 3.70 -2.45 21.37
C GLY A 77 4.18 -2.68 22.79
N LEU A 78 5.15 -1.90 23.26
CA LEU A 78 5.66 -1.95 24.64
C LEU A 78 4.55 -1.65 25.66
N HIS A 79 3.74 -0.63 25.41
CA HIS A 79 2.64 -0.26 26.29
C HIS A 79 1.57 -1.36 26.40
N SER A 80 1.18 -1.96 25.27
CA SER A 80 0.22 -3.07 25.26
C SER A 80 0.81 -4.32 25.91
N HIS A 81 2.07 -4.61 25.63
CA HIS A 81 2.81 -5.74 26.17
C HIS A 81 2.96 -5.62 27.68
N SER A 82 3.51 -4.51 28.19
CA SER A 82 3.71 -4.29 29.63
C SER A 82 2.44 -4.45 30.47
N ARG A 83 1.26 -4.08 29.93
CA ARG A 83 -0.03 -4.30 30.62
C ARG A 83 -0.42 -5.77 30.76
N ARG A 84 0.07 -6.65 29.88
CA ARG A 84 -0.29 -8.08 29.81
C ARG A 84 0.85 -9.00 30.21
N CYS A 85 2.07 -8.48 30.23
CA CYS A 85 3.27 -9.20 30.60
C CYS A 85 3.08 -9.72 32.02
N ARG A 86 3.27 -11.02 32.19
CA ARG A 86 3.41 -11.64 33.49
C ARG A 86 4.91 -11.86 33.62
N ARG A 87 5.51 -11.42 34.73
CA ARG A 87 6.89 -11.78 35.06
C ARG A 87 7.04 -13.28 34.89
N ASP A 88 7.82 -13.70 33.89
CA ASP A 88 8.31 -15.07 33.87
C ASP A 88 9.43 -15.11 34.92
N PRO A 89 9.28 -15.91 35.99
CA PRO A 89 10.43 -16.23 36.82
C PRO A 89 11.35 -17.09 35.96
N THR A 90 12.49 -16.51 35.59
CA THR A 90 13.66 -17.20 34.99
C THR A 90 13.92 -18.56 35.60
#